data_AF-A0AAW0W0B5-F1
#
_entry.id   AF-A0AAW0W0B5-F1
#
_cell.length_a   1.000
_cell.length_b   1.000
_cell.length_c   1.000
_cell.angle_alpha   90.00
_cell.angle_beta   90.00
_cell.angle_gamma   90.00
#
_symmetry.space_group_name_H-M   'P 1'
#
loop_
_entity.id
_entity.type
_entity.pdbx_description
1 polymer ?
#
loop_
_entity_poly.entity_id
_entity_poly.type
_entity_poly.pdbx_seq_one_letter_code
_entity_poly.pdbx_strand_id
1 'polypeptide(L)'
;MQYHNMKSSMNKVLQGNYAFISWKTYFRNLIARYYSDNNGATQVYIAREEFFPGGFGWAFPKDSPYLSSFDRVFQRLVESGLIDKWMTDLIQLSASENREKVLLEAEVEGAEAFTVFHLQGIFLIMLGGFLLALMAFLGEVMLGYLSVELK
;
A
#
# COMPACT_ATOMS: atom_id res chain seq x y z
N MET A 1 -12.72 -10.30 25.83
CA MET A 1 -12.10 -10.20 24.51
C MET A 1 -13.19 -10.00 23.47
N GLN A 2 -13.29 -8.82 22.85
CA GLN A 2 -14.17 -8.64 21.70
C GLN A 2 -13.49 -9.25 20.47
N TYR A 3 -14.16 -10.18 19.79
CA TYR A 3 -13.68 -10.72 18.53
C TYR A 3 -14.00 -9.72 17.42
N HIS A 4 -13.01 -8.92 17.03
CA HIS A 4 -13.14 -8.07 15.86
C HIS A 4 -12.89 -8.89 14.60
N ASN A 5 -13.75 -8.70 13.59
CA ASN A 5 -13.50 -9.25 12.26
C ASN A 5 -12.16 -8.71 11.71
N MET A 6 -11.54 -9.45 10.79
CA MET A 6 -10.22 -9.10 10.27
C MET A 6 -10.13 -7.65 9.76
N LYS A 7 -11.13 -7.20 8.98
CA LYS A 7 -11.18 -5.84 8.42
C LYS A 7 -11.25 -4.77 9.51
N SER A 8 -12.03 -5.02 10.56
CA SER A 8 -12.18 -4.14 11.72
C SER A 8 -10.90 -4.05 12.53
N SER A 9 -10.23 -5.19 12.76
CA SER A 9 -8.92 -5.23 13.43
C SER A 9 -7.87 -4.45 12.65
N MET A 10 -7.78 -4.67 11.33
CA MET A 10 -6.82 -3.95 10.49
C MET A 10 -7.11 -2.45 10.40
N ASN A 11 -8.37 -2.04 10.33
CA ASN A 11 -8.72 -0.61 10.36
C ASN A 11 -8.24 0.08 11.65
N LYS A 12 -8.32 -0.61 12.80
CA LYS A 12 -7.79 -0.09 14.06
C LYS A 12 -6.26 -0.04 14.09
N VAL A 13 -5.59 -1.01 13.46
CA VAL A 13 -4.12 -1.01 13.30
C VAL A 13 -3.68 0.18 12.45
N LEU A 14 -4.38 0.46 11.34
CA LEU A 14 -4.09 1.61 10.48
C LEU A 14 -4.29 2.97 11.16
N GLN A 15 -5.17 3.03 12.17
CA GLN A 15 -5.35 4.22 13.01
C GLN A 15 -4.22 4.44 14.02
N GLY A 16 -3.26 3.51 14.14
CA GLY A 16 -2.04 3.65 14.95
C GLY A 16 -2.16 3.29 16.43
N ASN A 17 -3.36 3.06 16.95
CA ASN A 17 -3.60 2.84 18.39
C ASN A 17 -3.84 1.37 18.78
N TYR A 18 -3.62 0.42 17.87
CA TYR A 18 -3.96 -0.98 18.10
C TYR A 18 -2.92 -1.92 17.49
N ALA A 19 -2.59 -2.98 18.23
CA ALA A 19 -1.79 -4.09 17.73
C ALA A 19 -2.70 -5.29 17.46
N PHE A 20 -2.52 -5.95 16.32
CA PHE A 20 -3.26 -7.16 15.96
C PHE A 20 -2.34 -8.37 16.01
N ILE A 21 -2.77 -9.39 16.75
CA ILE A 21 -2.01 -10.62 16.98
C ILE A 21 -2.64 -11.75 16.18
N SER A 22 -1.85 -12.42 15.34
CA SER A 22 -2.24 -13.57 14.53
C SER A 22 -1.00 -14.30 14.00
N TRP A 23 -1.19 -15.29 13.12
CA TRP A 23 -0.14 -16.05 12.46
C TRP A 23 0.68 -15.18 11.50
N LYS A 24 2.00 -15.36 11.51
CA LYS A 24 2.92 -14.61 10.62
C LYS A 24 2.61 -14.83 9.13
N THR A 25 2.39 -16.08 8.73
CA THR A 25 2.08 -16.43 7.33
C THR A 25 0.81 -15.73 6.86
N TYR A 26 -0.19 -15.64 7.75
CA TYR A 26 -1.42 -14.94 7.47
C TYR A 26 -1.19 -13.44 7.27
N PHE A 27 -0.41 -12.79 8.14
CA PHE A 27 -0.06 -11.37 7.95
C PHE A 27 0.74 -11.11 6.68
N ARG A 28 1.70 -11.98 6.35
CA ARG A 28 2.47 -11.86 5.10
C ARG A 28 1.55 -11.86 3.87
N ASN A 29 0.60 -12.80 3.81
CA ASN A 29 -0.36 -12.86 2.72
C ASN A 29 -1.30 -11.63 2.72
N LEU A 30 -1.87 -11.29 3.87
CA LEU A 30 -2.79 -10.17 4.03
C LEU A 30 -2.16 -8.84 3.60
N ILE A 31 -0.95 -8.55 4.07
CA ILE A 31 -0.23 -7.31 3.77
C ILE A 31 0.09 -7.26 2.28
N ALA A 32 0.71 -8.32 1.73
CA ALA A 32 1.06 -8.38 0.32
C ALA A 32 -0.17 -8.21 -0.59
N ARG A 33 -1.33 -8.75 -0.17
CA ARG A 33 -2.56 -8.71 -0.95
C ARG A 33 -3.27 -7.36 -0.90
N TYR A 34 -3.39 -6.75 0.28
CA TYR A 34 -4.30 -5.60 0.50
C TYR A 34 -3.63 -4.31 0.94
N TYR A 35 -2.39 -4.35 1.45
CA TYR A 35 -1.77 -3.20 2.11
C TYR A 35 -0.39 -2.84 1.56
N SER A 36 0.10 -3.57 0.55
CA SER A 36 1.31 -3.24 -0.20
C SER A 36 0.97 -2.52 -1.50
N ASP A 37 1.72 -1.45 -1.80
CA ASP A 37 1.64 -0.73 -3.06
C ASP A 37 2.36 -1.48 -4.21
N ASN A 38 2.33 -0.88 -5.42
CA ASN A 38 3.01 -1.43 -6.61
C ASN A 38 4.54 -1.49 -6.45
N ASN A 39 5.11 -0.74 -5.51
CA ASN A 39 6.54 -0.70 -5.22
C ASN A 39 6.91 -1.58 -4.02
N GLY A 40 5.93 -2.30 -3.42
CA GLY A 40 6.12 -3.14 -2.24
C GLY A 40 6.16 -2.38 -0.91
N ALA A 41 5.95 -1.06 -0.90
CA ALA A 41 5.84 -0.29 0.33
C ALA A 41 4.51 -0.59 1.03
N THR A 42 4.54 -0.67 2.36
CA THR A 42 3.39 -1.02 3.20
C THR A 42 3.29 -0.03 4.35
N GLN A 43 2.06 0.33 4.73
CA GLN A 43 1.78 1.21 5.87
C GLN A 43 1.80 0.46 7.21
N VAL A 44 1.89 -0.87 7.17
CA VAL A 44 1.86 -1.74 8.34
C VAL A 44 3.13 -2.57 8.43
N TYR A 45 3.62 -2.73 9.67
CA TYR A 45 4.85 -3.48 9.98
C TYR A 45 4.53 -4.69 10.85
N ILE A 46 5.09 -5.85 10.48
CA ILE A 46 5.06 -7.05 11.32
C ILE A 46 6.23 -6.92 12.30
N ALA A 47 5.94 -7.01 13.60
CA ALA A 47 6.96 -6.99 14.65
C ALA A 47 8.07 -8.04 14.38
N ARG A 48 9.31 -7.69 14.74
CA ARG A 48 10.48 -8.53 14.47
C ARG A 48 10.44 -9.87 15.21
N GLU A 49 9.89 -9.87 16.43
CA GLU A 49 9.88 -11.04 17.30
C GLU A 49 8.59 -11.85 17.13
N GLU A 50 8.76 -13.17 17.04
CA GLU A 50 7.66 -14.12 17.06
C GLU A 50 7.47 -14.63 18.49
N PHE A 51 6.33 -14.32 19.10
CA PHE A 51 6.04 -14.76 20.47
C PHE A 51 5.53 -16.21 20.54
N PHE A 52 5.14 -16.81 19.40
CA PHE A 52 4.68 -18.20 19.33
C PHE A 52 5.14 -18.86 18.01
N PRO A 53 6.33 -19.49 18.00
CA PRO A 53 6.81 -20.25 16.84
C PRO A 53 6.08 -21.61 16.78
N GLY A 54 4.82 -21.59 16.36
CA GLY A 54 4.01 -22.78 16.12
C GLY A 54 4.16 -23.29 14.70
N GLY A 55 4.28 -24.61 14.53
CA GLY A 55 4.25 -25.29 13.23
C GLY A 55 2.87 -25.91 12.94
N PHE A 56 2.55 -26.06 11.67
CA PHE A 56 1.44 -26.91 11.23
C PHE A 56 1.96 -28.31 10.92
N GLY A 57 1.12 -29.33 11.17
CA GLY A 57 1.44 -30.71 10.88
C GLY A 57 0.19 -31.50 10.49
N TRP A 58 0.40 -32.68 9.92
CA TRP A 58 -0.67 -33.60 9.56
C TRP A 58 -0.91 -34.58 10.71
N ALA A 59 -2.17 -34.75 11.07
CA ALA A 59 -2.58 -35.73 12.08
C ALA A 59 -2.93 -37.06 11.42
N PHE A 60 -2.38 -38.14 11.96
CA PHE A 60 -2.71 -39.51 11.56
C PHE A 60 -3.29 -40.28 12.75
N PRO A 61 -4.17 -41.27 12.53
CA PRO A 61 -4.53 -42.22 13.56
C PRO A 61 -3.29 -42.91 14.13
N LYS A 62 -3.36 -43.28 15.41
CA LYS A 62 -2.31 -44.06 16.05
C LYS A 62 -2.06 -45.34 15.24
N ASP A 63 -0.79 -45.69 15.06
CA ASP A 63 -0.34 -46.87 14.30
C ASP A 63 -0.70 -46.87 12.81
N SER A 64 -0.90 -45.67 12.21
CA SER A 64 -1.10 -45.53 10.76
C SER A 64 0.09 -46.10 9.97
N PRO A 65 -0.13 -47.06 9.06
CA PRO A 65 0.95 -47.63 8.23
C PRO A 65 1.52 -46.61 7.24
N TYR A 66 0.84 -45.49 7.01
CA TYR A 66 1.24 -44.45 6.07
C TYR A 66 2.18 -43.41 6.67
N LEU A 67 2.24 -43.31 8.01
CA LEU A 67 2.98 -42.25 8.69
C LEU A 67 4.45 -42.21 8.24
N SER A 68 5.14 -43.35 8.29
CA SER A 68 6.56 -43.43 7.92
C SER A 68 6.84 -43.10 6.45
N SER A 69 5.92 -43.45 5.55
CA SER A 69 6.04 -43.13 4.13
C SER A 69 5.76 -41.65 3.86
N PHE A 70 4.76 -41.09 4.54
CA PHE A 70 4.41 -39.67 4.47
C PHE A 70 5.56 -38.80 4.98
N ASP A 71 6.08 -39.08 6.17
CA ASP A 71 7.17 -38.32 6.79
C ASP A 71 8.40 -38.27 5.88
N ARG A 72 8.76 -39.40 5.25
CA ARG A 72 9.90 -39.46 4.33
C ARG A 72 9.72 -38.55 3.11
N VAL A 73 8.52 -38.53 2.52
CA VAL A 73 8.24 -37.69 1.35
C VAL A 73 8.15 -36.23 1.77
N PHE A 74 7.47 -35.94 2.88
CA PHE A 74 7.30 -34.60 3.39
C PHE A 74 8.63 -33.97 3.77
N GLN A 75 9.51 -34.72 4.44
CA GLN A 75 10.86 -34.26 4.76
C GLN A 75 11.65 -33.88 3.51
N ARG A 76 11.56 -34.66 2.42
CA ARG A 76 12.20 -34.30 1.14
C ARG A 76 11.63 -33.01 0.53
N LEU A 77 10.33 -32.75 0.70
CA LEU A 77 9.70 -31.51 0.22
C LEU A 77 10.20 -30.30 1.02
N VAL A 78 10.40 -30.46 2.33
CA VAL A 78 10.96 -29.41 3.20
C VAL A 78 12.45 -29.19 2.88
N GLU A 79 13.25 -30.26 2.84
CA GLU A 79 14.69 -30.18 2.57
C GLU A 79 15.03 -29.65 1.18
N SER A 80 14.17 -29.87 0.19
CA SER A 80 14.33 -29.29 -1.16
C SER A 80 13.90 -27.83 -1.24
N GLY A 81 13.31 -27.27 -0.18
CA GLY A 81 12.79 -25.90 -0.17
C GLY A 81 11.52 -25.70 -1.02
N LEU A 82 10.88 -26.79 -1.48
CA LEU A 82 9.67 -26.71 -2.31
C LEU A 82 8.52 -26.06 -1.55
N ILE A 83 8.39 -26.35 -0.26
CA ILE A 83 7.36 -25.74 0.59
C ILE A 83 7.54 -24.21 0.67
N ASP A 84 8.76 -23.74 0.93
CA ASP A 84 9.06 -22.30 1.01
C ASP A 84 8.84 -21.59 -0.33
N LYS A 85 9.22 -22.24 -1.43
CA LYS A 85 8.95 -21.75 -2.78
C LYS A 85 7.45 -21.61 -3.02
N TRP A 86 6.67 -22.66 -2.81
CA TRP A 86 5.22 -22.63 -3.04
C TRP A 86 4.51 -21.60 -2.16
N MET A 87 4.93 -21.46 -0.90
CA MET A 87 4.39 -20.44 -0.02
C MET A 87 4.66 -19.02 -0.53
N THR A 88 5.88 -18.77 -1.04
CA THR A 88 6.24 -17.47 -1.62
C THR A 88 5.46 -17.21 -2.90
N ASP A 89 5.39 -18.19 -3.80
CA ASP A 89 4.66 -18.12 -5.06
C ASP A 89 3.17 -17.82 -4.83
N LEU A 90 2.53 -18.50 -3.87
CA LEU A 90 1.12 -18.28 -3.52
C LEU A 90 0.87 -16.88 -2.96
N ILE A 91 1.79 -16.35 -2.13
CA ILE A 91 1.68 -14.98 -1.63
C ILE A 91 1.78 -13.98 -2.79
N GLN A 92 2.77 -14.16 -3.67
CA GLN A 92 2.96 -13.29 -4.84
C GLN A 92 1.77 -13.33 -5.79
N LEU A 93 1.25 -14.53 -6.09
CA LEU A 93 0.08 -14.73 -6.92
C LEU A 93 -1.16 -14.03 -6.33
N SER A 94 -1.39 -14.20 -5.03
CA SER A 94 -2.53 -13.54 -4.37
C SER A 94 -2.42 -12.01 -4.41
N ALA A 95 -1.20 -11.48 -4.37
CA ALA A 95 -0.94 -10.05 -4.49
C ALA A 95 -1.17 -9.55 -5.92
N SER A 96 -0.75 -10.30 -6.94
CA SER A 96 -0.99 -9.93 -8.35
C SER A 96 -2.46 -9.98 -8.73
N GLU A 97 -3.18 -11.02 -8.32
CA GLU A 97 -4.63 -11.15 -8.60
C GLU A 97 -5.43 -9.98 -8.02
N ASN A 98 -5.07 -9.51 -6.82
CA ASN A 98 -5.76 -8.37 -6.23
C ASN A 98 -5.41 -7.07 -6.95
N ARG A 99 -4.15 -6.89 -7.36
CA ARG A 99 -3.73 -5.72 -8.16
C ARG A 99 -4.47 -5.66 -9.49
N GLU A 100 -4.57 -6.78 -10.19
CA GLU A 100 -5.29 -6.86 -11.46
C GLU A 100 -6.76 -6.47 -11.28
N LYS A 101 -7.41 -6.97 -10.22
CA LYS A 101 -8.80 -6.57 -9.90
C LYS A 101 -8.94 -5.09 -9.60
N VAL A 102 -8.05 -4.51 -8.79
CA VAL A 102 -8.08 -3.07 -8.48
C VAL A 102 -7.87 -2.22 -9.73
N LEU A 103 -6.96 -2.63 -10.63
CA LEU A 103 -6.75 -1.92 -11.89
C LEU A 103 -7.96 -1.99 -12.81
N LEU A 104 -8.57 -3.17 -12.94
CA LEU A 104 -9.80 -3.36 -13.71
C LEU A 104 -10.97 -2.56 -13.11
N GLU A 105 -11.10 -2.53 -11.78
CA GLU A 105 -12.11 -1.72 -11.09
C GLU A 105 -11.87 -0.22 -11.30
N ALA A 106 -10.63 0.25 -11.22
CA ALA A 106 -10.27 1.66 -11.48
C ALA A 106 -10.48 2.07 -12.95
N GLU A 107 -10.26 1.17 -13.90
CA GLU A 107 -10.53 1.40 -15.32
C GLU A 107 -12.04 1.48 -15.61
N VAL A 108 -12.84 0.70 -14.87
CA VAL A 108 -14.31 0.69 -14.95
C VAL A 108 -14.94 1.89 -14.22
N GLU A 109 -14.36 2.37 -13.11
CA GLU A 109 -14.87 3.53 -12.37
C GLU A 109 -14.62 4.89 -13.07
N GLY A 110 -13.84 4.91 -14.15
CA GLY A 110 -13.61 6.11 -14.95
C GLY A 110 -12.57 7.03 -14.33
N ALA A 111 -11.72 7.61 -15.19
CA ALA A 111 -10.61 8.47 -14.82
C ALA A 111 -11.01 9.50 -13.73
N GLU A 112 -10.27 9.52 -12.62
CA GLU A 112 -10.49 10.46 -11.51
C GLU A 112 -10.68 11.88 -12.04
N ALA A 113 -11.77 12.54 -11.60
CA ALA A 113 -12.05 13.92 -11.99
C ALA A 113 -10.91 14.83 -11.51
N PHE A 114 -10.26 15.53 -12.45
CA PHE A 114 -9.19 16.48 -12.17
C PHE A 114 -9.63 17.48 -11.08
N THR A 115 -9.06 17.35 -9.89
CA THR A 115 -9.32 18.27 -8.77
C THR A 115 -8.51 19.56 -8.92
N VAL A 116 -9.02 20.64 -8.30
CA VAL A 116 -8.44 21.99 -8.34
C VAL A 116 -6.97 22.03 -7.90
N PHE A 117 -6.55 21.08 -7.06
CA PHE A 117 -5.16 20.93 -6.60
C PHE A 117 -4.18 20.74 -7.76
N HIS A 118 -4.56 19.98 -8.79
CA HIS A 118 -3.72 19.76 -9.97
C HIS A 118 -3.60 21.01 -10.85
N LEU A 119 -4.55 21.95 -10.76
CA LEU A 119 -4.58 23.18 -11.56
C LEU A 119 -3.96 24.38 -10.82
N GLN A 120 -3.53 24.21 -9.57
CA GLN A 120 -3.00 25.30 -8.73
C GLN A 120 -1.80 26.01 -9.38
N GLY A 121 -0.95 25.28 -10.09
CA GLY A 121 0.21 25.85 -10.79
C GLY A 121 -0.18 26.91 -11.83
N ILE A 122 -1.27 26.69 -12.58
CA ILE A 122 -1.72 27.63 -13.61
C ILE A 122 -2.27 28.92 -12.99
N PHE A 123 -2.95 28.80 -11.84
CA PHE A 123 -3.46 29.95 -11.10
C PHE A 123 -2.33 30.80 -10.51
N LEU A 124 -1.25 30.18 -10.03
CA LEU A 124 -0.07 30.89 -9.53
C LEU A 124 0.64 31.67 -10.64
N ILE A 125 0.79 31.07 -11.83
CA ILE A 125 1.37 31.75 -13.00
C ILE A 125 0.51 32.95 -13.42
N MET A 126 -0.82 32.78 -13.48
CA MET A 126 -1.75 33.85 -13.81
C MET A 126 -1.67 35.01 -12.80
N LEU A 127 -1.61 34.70 -11.50
CA LEU A 127 -1.45 35.71 -10.45
C LEU A 127 -0.13 36.48 -10.58
N GLY A 128 0.97 35.77 -10.87
CA GLY A 128 2.26 36.39 -11.17
C GLY A 128 2.20 37.34 -12.38
N GLY A 129 1.48 36.95 -13.45
CA GLY A 129 1.25 37.80 -14.62
C GLY A 129 0.51 39.09 -14.28
N PHE A 130 -0.53 39.02 -13.45
CA PHE A 130 -1.26 40.21 -13.00
C PHE A 130 -0.40 41.14 -12.13
N LEU A 131 0.47 40.60 -11.27
CA LEU A 131 1.38 41.42 -10.46
C LEU A 131 2.40 42.16 -11.33
N LEU A 132 2.97 41.49 -12.33
CA LEU A 132 3.91 42.11 -13.27
C LEU A 132 3.23 43.22 -14.09
N ALA A 133 2.02 42.98 -14.58
CA ALA A 133 1.25 43.99 -15.31
C ALA A 133 0.92 45.21 -14.43
N LEU A 134 0.55 44.98 -13.17
CA LEU A 134 0.30 46.05 -12.20
C LEU A 134 1.56 46.90 -11.96
N MET A 135 2.73 46.26 -11.79
CA MET A 135 3.99 46.98 -11.60
C MET A 135 4.38 47.80 -12.83
N ALA A 136 4.21 47.25 -14.03
CA ALA A 136 4.47 47.98 -15.27
C ALA A 136 3.57 49.21 -15.40
N PHE A 137 2.27 49.04 -15.15
CA PHE A 137 1.29 50.15 -15.20
C PHE A 137 1.61 51.25 -14.18
N LEU A 138 1.95 50.89 -12.94
CA LEU A 138 2.35 51.87 -11.92
C LEU A 138 3.65 52.60 -12.31
N GLY A 139 4.60 51.89 -12.92
CA GLY A 139 5.82 52.49 -13.45
C GLY A 139 5.55 53.52 -14.56
N GLU A 140 4.67 53.18 -15.49
CA GLU A 140 4.24 54.09 -16.56
C GLU A 140 3.52 55.33 -16.01
N VAL A 141 2.64 55.16 -15.04
CA VAL A 141 1.92 56.27 -14.39
C VAL A 141 2.91 57.20 -13.69
N MET A 142 3.87 56.67 -12.92
CA MET A 142 4.86 57.49 -12.21
C MET A 142 5.78 58.25 -13.18
N LEU A 143 6.27 57.60 -14.23
CA LEU A 143 7.07 58.25 -15.27
C LEU A 143 6.26 59.30 -16.04
N GLY A 144 4.99 59.03 -16.29
CA GLY A 144 4.04 59.96 -16.89
C GLY A 144 3.88 61.22 -16.05
N TYR A 145 3.61 61.08 -14.74
CA TYR A 145 3.50 62.22 -13.82
C TYR A 145 4.79 63.05 -13.76
N LEU A 146 5.95 62.41 -13.63
CA LEU A 146 7.24 63.12 -13.58
C LEU A 146 7.56 63.88 -14.87
N SER A 147 7.14 63.35 -16.03
CA SER A 147 7.33 64.00 -17.33
C SER A 147 6.43 65.23 -17.54
N VAL A 148 5.29 65.28 -16.86
CA VAL A 148 4.34 66.41 -16.90
C VAL A 148 4.78 67.54 -15.98
N GLU A 149 5.41 67.24 -14.84
CA GLU A 149 5.94 68.24 -13.88
C GLU A 149 7.22 68.96 -14.36
N LEU A 150 7.91 68.40 -15.36
CA LEU A 150 9.15 68.93 -15.96
C LEU A 150 8.92 69.84 -17.18
N LYS A 151 7.66 70.15 -17.53
CA LYS A 151 7.26 71.10 -18.58
C LYS A 151 6.58 72.32 -17.97
#